data_AF-A0A9X2ME43-F1
#
_entry.id   AF-A0A9X2ME43-F1
#
_cell.length_a   1.000
_cell.length_b   1.000
_cell.length_c   1.000
_cell.angle_alpha   90.00
_cell.angle_beta   90.00
_cell.angle_gamma   90.00
#
_symmetry.space_group_name_H-M   'P 1'
#
loop_
_entity.id
_entity.type
_entity.pdbx_description
1 polymer ?
#
loop_
_entity_poly.entity_id
_entity_poly.type
_entity_poly.pdbx_seq_one_letter_code
_entity_poly.pdbx_strand_id
1 'polypeptide(L)' 'MIYQLELDTLKDEEVEIYDNNKKIAYGQVIILEQNFGIKITSIIDEEDLVKSLI' A
#
# COMPACT_ATOMS: atom_id res chain seq x y z
N MET A 1 -3.60 29.72 6.05
CA MET A 1 -4.38 28.60 6.63
C MET A 1 -3.92 27.34 5.92
N ILE A 2 -3.32 26.41 6.65
CA ILE A 2 -2.89 25.11 6.10
C ILE A 2 -3.93 24.11 6.62
N TYR A 3 -4.63 23.43 5.72
CA TYR A 3 -5.59 22.39 6.12
C TYR A 3 -4.80 21.12 6.39
N GLN A 4 -4.79 20.70 7.65
CA GLN A 4 -4.26 19.41 8.05
C GLN A 4 -5.42 18.43 7.97
N LEU A 5 -5.45 17.63 6.90
CA LEU A 5 -6.36 16.49 6.78
C LEU A 5 -5.68 15.31 7.44
N GLU A 6 -6.08 15.00 8.67
CA GLU A 6 -5.76 13.69 9.24
C GLU A 6 -6.58 12.66 8.45
N LEU A 7 -5.91 11.87 7.62
CA LEU A 7 -6.51 10.62 7.20
C LEU A 7 -6.60 9.80 8.48
N ASP A 8 -7.83 9.62 8.99
CA ASP A 8 -8.14 8.51 9.88
C ASP A 8 -7.79 7.24 9.11
N THR A 9 -6.52 6.83 9.15
CA THR A 9 -6.13 5.47 8.76
C THR A 9 -6.82 4.60 9.78
N LEU A 10 -8.00 4.10 9.39
CA LEU A 10 -8.72 3.05 10.07
C LEU A 10 -7.71 1.95 10.32
N LYS A 11 -7.23 1.87 11.57
CA LYS A 11 -6.39 0.77 12.02
C LYS A 11 -7.14 -0.50 11.61
N ASP A 12 -6.47 -1.36 10.85
CA ASP A 12 -6.94 -2.65 10.35
C ASP A 12 -7.63 -2.69 8.97
N GLU A 13 -7.67 -1.60 8.20
CA GLU A 13 -8.10 -1.69 6.78
C GLU A 13 -6.92 -2.00 5.83
N GLU A 14 -7.13 -2.94 4.91
CA GLU A 14 -6.18 -3.23 3.83
C GLU A 14 -6.12 -2.06 2.83
N VAL A 15 -4.91 -1.70 2.41
CA VAL A 15 -4.67 -0.70 1.38
C VAL A 15 -4.46 -1.36 0.02
N GLU A 16 -4.96 -0.70 -1.02
CA GLU A 16 -4.71 -1.09 -2.40
C GLU A 16 -3.39 -0.48 -2.90
N ILE A 17 -2.59 -1.28 -3.60
CA ILE A 17 -1.29 -0.88 -4.14
C ILE A 17 -1.38 -0.84 -5.66
N TYR A 18 -0.98 0.29 -6.24
CA TYR A 18 -1.06 0.55 -7.66
C TYR A 18 0.32 0.81 -8.26
N ASP A 19 0.54 0.30 -9.46
CA ASP A 19 1.63 0.70 -10.36
C ASP A 19 1.01 1.11 -11.69
N ASN A 20 1.35 2.29 -12.21
CA ASN A 20 0.79 2.84 -13.46
C ASN A 20 -0.74 2.74 -13.59
N ASN A 21 -1.47 3.09 -12.53
CA ASN A 21 -2.94 3.01 -12.44
C ASN A 21 -3.53 1.59 -12.52
N LYS A 22 -2.70 0.54 -12.52
CA LYS A 22 -3.15 -0.85 -12.36
C LYS A 22 -3.00 -1.26 -10.91
N LYS A 23 -4.05 -1.83 -10.32
CA LYS A 23 -3.97 -2.44 -8.98
C LYS A 23 -3.16 -3.73 -9.07
N ILE A 24 -2.09 -3.83 -8.29
CA ILE A 24 -1.15 -4.95 -8.32
C ILE A 24 -1.15 -5.79 -7.04
N ALA A 25 -1.53 -5.20 -5.90
CA ALA A 25 -1.48 -5.89 -4.61
C ALA A 25 -2.43 -5.26 -3.58
N TYR A 26 -2.67 -6.03 -2.52
CA TYR A 26 -3.21 -5.55 -1.25
C TYR A 26 -2.11 -5.60 -0.18
N GLY A 27 -2.18 -4.69 0.79
CA GLY A 27 -1.25 -4.69 1.92
C GLY A 27 -1.85 -4.11 3.18
N GLN A 28 -1.19 -4.39 4.30
CA GLN A 28 -1.55 -3.84 5.60
C GLN A 28 -0.51 -2.80 6.01
N VAL A 29 -0.97 -1.62 6.45
CA VAL A 29 -0.08 -0.59 7.00
C VAL A 29 0.46 -1.08 8.34
N ILE A 30 1.78 -1.08 8.47
CA ILE A 30 2.48 -1.42 9.70
C ILE A 30 3.28 -0.21 10.18
N ILE A 31 3.24 0.03 11.49
CA ILE A 31 4.00 1.08 12.15
C ILE A 31 4.99 0.37 13.07
N LEU A 32 6.28 0.50 12.76
CA LEU A 32 7.36 -0.05 13.57
C LEU A 32 8.21 1.09 14.08
N GLU A 33 8.12 1.34 15.38
CA GLU A 33 8.76 2.46 16.07
C GLU A 33 8.39 3.82 15.44
N GLN A 34 9.29 4.40 14.66
CA GLN A 34 9.13 5.69 13.97
C GLN A 34 9.06 5.52 12.44
N ASN A 35 8.99 4.28 11.96
CA ASN A 35 8.94 3.96 10.54
C ASN A 35 7.53 3.49 10.14
N PHE A 36 7.14 3.88 8.92
CA PHE A 36 5.94 3.36 8.26
C PHE A 36 6.35 2.34 7.21
N GLY A 37 5.62 1.23 7.15
CA GLY A 37 5.79 0.21 6.12
C GLY A 37 4.43 -0.34 5.68
N ILE A 38 4.44 -1.08 4.58
CA ILE A 38 3.29 -1.85 4.10
C ILE A 38 3.71 -3.31 4.02
N LYS A 39 3.03 -4.18 4.77
CA LYS A 39 3.17 -5.63 4.64
C LYS A 39 2.25 -6.09 3.52
N ILE A 40 2.81 -6.57 2.41
CA ILE A 40 2.02 -7.15 1.31
C ILE A 40 1.24 -8.37 1.83
N THR A 41 -0.07 -8.38 1.61
CA THR A 41 -0.97 -9.47 2.03
C THR A 41 -1.41 -10.33 0.86
N SER A 42 -1.54 -9.75 -0.33
CA SER A 42 -1.87 -10.47 -1.56
C SER A 42 -1.33 -9.75 -2.79
N ILE A 43 -0.87 -10.51 -3.78
CA ILE A 43 -0.48 -10.01 -5.11
C ILE A 43 -1.55 -10.50 -6.09
N ILE A 44 -2.10 -9.59 -6.89
CA ILE A 44 -3.24 -9.89 -7.78
C ILE A 44 -2.77 -10.56 -9.07
N ASP A 45 -1.60 -10.16 -9.59
CA ASP A 45 -1.08 -10.59 -10.89
C ASP A 45 0.45 -10.81 -10.80
N GLU A 46 0.88 -12.05 -10.49
CA GLU A 46 2.30 -12.37 -10.32
C GLU A 46 3.13 -12.16 -11.60
N GLU A 47 2.54 -12.38 -12.77
CA GLU A 47 3.22 -12.20 -14.07
C GLU A 47 3.58 -10.74 -14.37
N ASP A 48 2.82 -9.79 -13.84
CA ASP A 48 3.05 -8.35 -14.09
C ASP A 48 3.98 -7.71 -13.07
N LEU A 49 4.07 -8.24 -11.85
CA LEU A 49 5.09 -7.79 -10.88
C LEU A 49 6.51 -8.03 -11.40
N VAL A 50 6.73 -9.19 -12.05
CA VAL A 50 8.04 -9.52 -12.64
C VAL A 50 8.38 -8.59 -13.80
N LYS A 51 7.40 -8.18 -14.61
CA LYS A 51 7.64 -7.22 -15.71
C LYS A 51 7.94 -5.80 -15.23
N SER A 52 7.48 -5.40 -14.05
CA SER A 52 7.75 -4.08 -13.46
C SER A 52 9.19 -3.95 -12.91
N LEU A 53 9.85 -5.09 -12.64
CA LEU A 53 11.22 -5.15 -12.11
C LEU A 53 12.31 -5.30 -13.18
N ILE A 54 11.95 -5.45 -14.46
CA ILE A 54 12.89 -5.72 -15.58
C ILE A 54 12.88 -4.55 -16.58
#